data_AF-A0A0Q3PKI5-F1
#
_entry.id   AF-A0A0Q3PKI5-F1
#
_cell.length_a   1.000
_cell.length_b   1.000
_cell.length_c   1.000
_cell.angle_alpha   90.00
_cell.angle_beta   90.00
_cell.angle_gamma   90.00
#
_symmetry.space_group_name_H-M   'P 1'
#
loop_
_entity.id
_entity.type
_entity.pdbx_description
1 polymer ?
#
loop_
_entity_poly.entity_id
_entity_poly.type
_entity_poly.pdbx_seq_one_letter_code
_entity_poly.pdbx_strand_id
1 'polypeptide(L)'
;AAARPVAGEERAVQRRAPRPEEPARPTRAQVKAETAEVLSTGVQQLVVTPDENEMRIDRFLEARFPQLSFSHIQRIVRKGELRVDGKRADSKDRLSEGQTVRIPPLKLEQQAERPRSAKADADTIGFLRSITLYEDDDVMVLNKPAGLAVQGGSGTTKHVDKMLEALTGKDGQKPRLVHRLDKDTAGCLVIAKSRFAAATLAKTFRSRAARKVYWALVAGVPRVRQGRISTYLAREEAYDGDQRMAVAQHGEDGAMHAVTYYAVVETAAQKLAWLSLKPVTGRTHQLRAHTTHIGHPIVGDPKYFNILNWELPGGIQNKLHLLARRIVLPHPRGKGTIDVSAPLPPHMRQSWNLLGFDDAPYDPIVEAPDE
;
A
#
# COMPACT_ATOMS: atom_id res chain seq x y z
N ALA A 1 61.42 -37.48 52.76
CA ALA A 1 60.45 -37.37 51.64
C ALA A 1 59.13 -37.96 52.11
N ALA A 2 58.20 -37.12 52.57
CA ALA A 2 56.94 -37.55 53.17
C ALA A 2 55.79 -37.22 52.20
N ALA A 3 55.05 -38.25 51.80
CA ALA A 3 53.90 -38.17 50.90
C ALA A 3 52.70 -37.54 51.64
N ARG A 4 52.10 -36.51 51.05
CA ARG A 4 50.82 -35.92 51.47
C ARG A 4 49.67 -36.57 50.67
N PRO A 5 48.49 -36.83 51.29
CA PRO A 5 47.33 -37.31 50.57
C PRO A 5 46.61 -36.14 49.86
N VAL A 6 46.05 -36.42 48.68
CA VAL A 6 45.22 -35.50 47.90
C VAL A 6 43.79 -35.56 48.44
N ALA A 7 43.29 -34.44 48.96
CA ALA A 7 41.90 -34.27 49.34
C ALA A 7 41.05 -34.00 48.07
N GLY A 8 40.01 -34.81 47.86
CA GLY A 8 38.98 -34.54 46.85
C GLY A 8 37.98 -33.54 47.40
N GLU A 9 37.88 -32.36 46.80
CA GLU A 9 36.80 -31.41 47.03
C GLU A 9 35.57 -31.79 46.19
N GLU A 10 34.52 -32.29 46.84
CA GLU A 10 33.18 -32.35 46.26
C GLU A 10 32.62 -30.93 46.11
N ARG A 11 32.54 -30.44 44.87
CA ARG A 11 31.81 -29.20 44.56
C ARG A 11 30.31 -29.46 44.61
N ALA A 12 29.66 -29.00 45.67
CA ALA A 12 28.21 -28.93 45.78
C ALA A 12 27.62 -28.03 44.68
N VAL A 13 26.83 -28.61 43.78
CA VAL A 13 26.04 -27.87 42.77
C VAL A 13 24.86 -27.22 43.48
N GLN A 14 24.93 -25.92 43.76
CA GLN A 14 23.79 -25.14 44.21
C GLN A 14 22.75 -25.06 43.08
N ARG A 15 21.62 -25.76 43.25
CA ARG A 15 20.43 -25.63 42.40
C ARG A 15 19.85 -24.23 42.59
N ARG A 16 19.95 -23.38 41.56
CA ARG A 16 19.23 -22.10 41.48
C ARG A 16 17.72 -22.38 41.50
N ALA A 17 17.00 -21.66 42.37
CA ALA A 17 15.54 -21.65 42.40
C ALA A 17 14.96 -21.22 41.03
N PRO A 18 13.80 -21.76 40.61
CA PRO A 18 13.14 -21.34 39.37
C PRO A 18 12.76 -19.86 39.46
N ARG A 19 13.01 -19.12 38.38
CA ARG A 19 12.53 -17.74 38.24
C ARG A 19 11.00 -17.76 38.28
N PRO A 20 10.34 -16.80 38.97
CA PRO A 20 8.89 -16.66 38.89
C PRO A 20 8.50 -16.44 37.42
N GLU A 21 7.49 -17.18 36.97
CA GLU A 21 6.91 -17.00 35.63
C GLU A 21 6.42 -15.55 35.49
N GLU A 22 6.87 -14.87 34.44
CA GLU A 22 6.27 -13.58 34.05
C GLU A 22 4.78 -13.80 33.75
N PRO A 23 3.88 -12.93 34.24
CA PRO A 23 2.46 -13.06 33.94
C PRO A 23 2.25 -13.00 32.43
N ALA A 24 1.48 -13.95 31.90
CA ALA A 24 1.16 -14.04 30.49
C ALA A 24 0.55 -12.73 29.99
N ARG A 25 1.07 -12.18 28.89
CA ARG A 25 0.55 -10.95 28.27
C ARG A 25 -0.92 -11.17 27.87
N PRO A 26 -1.84 -10.25 28.19
CA PRO A 26 -3.25 -10.43 27.91
C PRO A 26 -3.51 -10.56 26.41
N THR A 27 -4.37 -11.52 26.05
CA THR A 27 -4.76 -11.75 24.65
C THR A 27 -5.63 -10.61 24.14
N ARG A 28 -5.65 -10.40 22.82
CA ARG A 28 -6.46 -9.35 22.19
C ARG A 28 -7.96 -9.48 22.50
N ALA A 29 -8.45 -10.68 22.78
CA ALA A 29 -9.82 -10.94 23.22
C ALA A 29 -10.07 -10.47 24.67
N GLN A 30 -9.10 -10.67 25.56
CA GLN A 30 -9.15 -10.19 26.95
C GLN A 30 -9.06 -8.66 27.00
N VAL A 31 -8.15 -8.07 26.20
CA VAL A 31 -8.09 -6.62 26.02
C VAL A 31 -9.41 -6.09 25.43
N LYS A 32 -10.03 -6.78 24.46
CA LYS A 32 -11.32 -6.38 23.88
C LYS A 32 -12.46 -6.41 24.90
N ALA A 33 -12.45 -7.36 25.84
CA ALA A 33 -13.46 -7.49 26.90
C ALA A 33 -13.28 -6.42 27.99
N GLU A 34 -12.05 -6.22 28.49
CA GLU A 34 -11.74 -5.17 29.48
C GLU A 34 -11.97 -3.76 28.93
N THR A 35 -11.63 -3.53 27.66
CA THR A 35 -11.84 -2.21 27.04
C THR A 35 -13.33 -1.92 26.82
N ALA A 36 -14.18 -2.94 26.64
CA ALA A 36 -15.62 -2.75 26.43
C ALA A 36 -16.35 -2.15 27.65
N GLU A 37 -15.88 -2.44 28.88
CA GLU A 37 -16.44 -1.85 30.11
C GLU A 37 -16.02 -0.38 30.34
N VAL A 38 -14.86 0.03 29.82
CA VAL A 38 -14.27 1.37 30.09
C VAL A 38 -14.83 2.48 29.19
N LEU A 39 -15.66 2.15 28.20
CA LEU A 39 -15.94 3.02 27.05
C LEU A 39 -17.24 3.83 27.09
N SER A 40 -17.81 4.10 28.27
CA SER A 40 -19.05 4.89 28.35
C SER A 40 -18.98 6.19 29.16
N THR A 41 -17.89 6.51 29.86
CA THR A 41 -17.91 7.62 30.83
C THR A 41 -16.63 8.46 30.86
N GLY A 42 -16.62 9.58 30.11
CA GLY A 42 -15.71 10.72 30.37
C GLY A 42 -14.55 10.97 29.40
N VAL A 43 -13.86 12.10 29.61
CA VAL A 43 -12.62 12.48 28.92
C VAL A 43 -11.48 11.60 29.43
N GLN A 44 -10.67 11.04 28.54
CA GLN A 44 -9.51 10.24 28.90
C GLN A 44 -8.21 11.00 28.66
N GLN A 45 -7.20 10.76 29.51
CA GLN A 45 -5.83 11.21 29.28
C GLN A 45 -4.92 9.98 29.27
N LEU A 46 -4.26 9.74 28.14
CA LEU A 46 -3.34 8.62 27.98
C LEU A 46 -1.92 9.14 27.88
N VAL A 47 -1.00 8.56 28.64
CA VAL A 47 0.43 8.84 28.54
C VAL A 47 1.04 7.90 27.49
N VAL A 48 1.85 8.45 26.60
CA VAL A 48 2.56 7.71 25.55
C VAL A 48 3.70 6.92 26.19
N THR A 49 3.68 5.60 26.00
CA THR A 49 4.70 4.69 26.53
C THR A 49 5.93 4.61 25.62
N PRO A 50 7.07 4.08 26.08
CA PRO A 50 8.27 3.90 25.24
C PRO A 50 8.00 3.10 23.95
N ASP A 51 7.15 2.07 24.03
CA ASP A 51 6.75 1.23 22.90
C ASP A 51 5.88 1.97 21.87
N GLU A 52 5.37 3.15 22.23
CA GLU A 52 4.52 4.00 21.41
C GLU A 52 5.25 5.25 20.92
N ASN A 53 6.53 5.38 21.24
CA ASN A 53 7.37 6.46 20.76
C ASN A 53 7.44 6.45 19.22
N GLU A 54 7.44 7.64 18.63
CA GLU A 54 7.37 7.89 17.20
C GLU A 54 6.10 7.37 16.51
N MET A 55 5.10 6.89 17.25
CA MET A 55 3.85 6.42 16.67
C MET A 55 3.01 7.60 16.19
N ARG A 56 2.42 7.49 15.00
CA ARG A 56 1.44 8.48 14.54
C ARG A 56 0.20 8.44 15.41
N ILE A 57 -0.43 9.59 15.65
CA ILE A 57 -1.65 9.71 16.46
C ILE A 57 -2.75 8.78 15.98
N ASP A 58 -2.99 8.71 14.66
CA ASP A 58 -4.01 7.81 14.11
C ASP A 58 -3.73 6.34 14.45
N ARG A 59 -2.48 5.89 14.37
CA ARG A 59 -2.07 4.53 14.71
C ARG A 59 -2.09 4.26 16.21
N PHE A 60 -1.75 5.24 17.02
CA PHE A 60 -1.86 5.17 18.48
C PHE A 60 -3.31 4.92 18.91
N LEU A 61 -4.26 5.69 18.34
CA LEU A 61 -5.68 5.51 18.63
C LEU A 61 -6.23 4.20 18.08
N GLU A 62 -5.83 3.76 16.88
CA GLU A 62 -6.23 2.44 16.35
C GLU A 62 -5.69 1.29 17.21
N ALA A 63 -4.49 1.43 17.77
CA ALA A 63 -3.87 0.41 18.62
C ALA A 63 -4.56 0.32 19.99
N ARG A 64 -4.83 1.46 20.62
CA ARG A 64 -5.49 1.56 21.94
C ARG A 64 -7.00 1.35 21.88
N PHE A 65 -7.63 1.74 20.77
CA PHE A 65 -9.08 1.66 20.57
C PHE A 65 -9.42 1.02 19.21
N PRO A 66 -9.27 -0.30 19.06
CA PRO A 66 -9.54 -1.00 17.80
C PRO A 66 -10.96 -0.81 17.23
N GLN A 67 -11.91 -0.45 18.09
CA GLN A 67 -13.31 -0.17 17.77
C GLN A 67 -13.55 1.22 17.16
N LEU A 68 -12.57 2.13 17.21
CA LEU A 68 -12.68 3.41 16.52
C LEU A 68 -12.38 3.24 15.04
N SER A 69 -13.34 3.64 14.20
CA SER A 69 -13.08 3.74 12.76
C SER A 69 -12.14 4.90 12.45
N PHE A 70 -11.33 4.76 11.39
CA PHE A 70 -10.44 5.82 10.93
C PHE A 70 -11.21 7.13 10.64
N SER A 71 -12.43 7.05 10.10
CA SER A 71 -13.28 8.21 9.87
C SER A 71 -13.71 8.91 11.16
N HIS A 72 -13.94 8.15 12.24
CA HIS A 72 -14.22 8.71 13.57
C HIS A 72 -12.98 9.42 14.12
N ILE A 73 -11.80 8.79 14.03
CA ILE A 73 -10.52 9.39 14.42
C ILE A 73 -10.29 10.72 13.67
N GLN A 74 -10.47 10.72 12.35
CA GLN A 74 -10.35 11.93 11.54
C GLN A 74 -11.35 13.01 11.97
N ARG A 75 -12.58 12.63 12.35
CA ARG A 75 -13.60 13.57 12.81
C ARG A 75 -13.21 14.25 14.13
N ILE A 76 -12.75 13.50 15.14
CA ILE A 76 -12.36 14.08 16.45
C ILE A 76 -11.12 14.97 16.34
N VAL A 77 -10.19 14.61 15.45
CA VAL A 77 -9.01 15.43 15.12
C VAL A 77 -9.44 16.73 14.44
N ARG A 78 -10.27 16.65 13.39
CA ARG A 78 -10.76 17.84 12.66
C ARG A 78 -11.56 18.80 13.54
N LYS A 79 -12.35 18.27 14.48
CA LYS A 79 -13.09 19.08 15.46
C LYS A 79 -12.20 19.68 16.56
N GLY A 80 -10.92 19.30 16.63
CA GLY A 80 -9.98 19.77 17.65
C GLY A 80 -10.30 19.26 19.06
N GLU A 81 -11.05 18.16 19.15
CA GLU A 81 -11.47 17.53 20.41
C GLU A 81 -10.33 16.68 21.00
N LEU A 82 -9.44 16.17 20.15
CA LEU A 82 -8.21 15.49 20.54
C LEU A 82 -7.07 16.50 20.75
N ARG A 83 -6.31 16.34 21.85
CA ARG A 83 -5.17 17.20 22.17
C ARG A 83 -3.95 16.41 22.64
N VAL A 84 -2.76 16.87 22.29
CA VAL A 84 -1.48 16.36 22.80
C VAL A 84 -0.83 17.46 23.61
N ASP A 85 -0.52 17.19 24.89
CA ASP A 85 0.01 18.17 25.85
C ASP A 85 -0.78 19.49 25.87
N GLY A 86 -2.10 19.39 25.76
CA GLY A 86 -3.01 20.54 25.76
C GLY A 86 -3.11 21.31 24.44
N LYS A 87 -2.33 20.96 23.40
CA LYS A 87 -2.36 21.56 22.06
C LYS A 87 -3.20 20.75 21.09
N ARG A 88 -3.78 21.40 20.08
CA ARG A 88 -4.42 20.70 18.95
C ARG A 88 -3.35 19.91 18.19
N ALA A 89 -3.71 18.73 17.71
CA ALA A 89 -2.81 17.86 16.96
C ALA A 89 -3.49 17.37 15.67
N ASP A 90 -2.71 17.09 14.64
CA ASP A 90 -3.15 16.42 13.42
C ASP A 90 -3.00 14.90 13.56
N SER A 91 -3.89 14.15 12.90
CA SER A 91 -3.83 12.70 12.78
C SER A 91 -2.47 12.13 12.33
N LYS A 92 -1.69 12.91 11.57
CA LYS A 92 -0.39 12.52 11.02
C LYS A 92 0.79 12.81 11.95
N ASP A 93 0.57 13.60 13.00
CA ASP A 93 1.62 13.96 13.95
C ASP A 93 2.14 12.70 14.64
N ARG A 94 3.43 12.71 14.99
CA ARG A 94 4.07 11.63 15.74
C ARG A 94 4.14 11.98 17.21
N LEU A 95 3.89 10.98 18.04
CA LEU A 95 3.93 11.07 19.48
C LEU A 95 5.33 10.73 19.98
N SER A 96 5.78 11.49 20.99
CA SER A 96 6.96 11.18 21.76
C SER A 96 6.58 10.52 23.08
N GLU A 97 7.45 9.64 23.58
CA GLU A 97 7.31 9.06 24.92
C GLU A 97 7.08 10.16 25.98
N GLY A 98 6.18 9.89 26.93
CA GLY A 98 5.84 10.81 28.02
C GLY A 98 4.83 11.89 27.66
N GLN A 99 4.48 12.08 26.38
CA GLN A 99 3.41 13.00 26.00
C GLN A 99 2.04 12.53 26.49
N THR A 100 1.16 13.47 26.80
CA THR A 100 -0.21 13.18 27.25
C THR A 100 -1.22 13.46 26.15
N VAL A 101 -1.91 12.41 25.70
CA VAL A 101 -2.98 12.47 24.71
C VAL A 101 -4.33 12.54 25.40
N ARG A 102 -5.02 13.68 25.29
CA ARG A 102 -6.39 13.88 25.76
C ARG A 102 -7.38 13.48 24.67
N ILE A 103 -8.29 12.56 25.02
CA ILE A 103 -9.30 11.99 24.13
C ILE A 103 -10.69 12.38 24.64
N PRO A 104 -11.59 12.91 23.78
CA PRO A 104 -12.95 13.25 24.18
C PRO A 104 -13.77 11.99 24.51
N PRO A 105 -14.94 12.13 25.18
CA PRO A 105 -15.84 11.02 25.39
C PRO A 105 -16.23 10.39 24.05
N LEU A 106 -15.86 9.14 23.83
CA LEU A 106 -16.11 8.43 22.59
C LEU A 106 -17.50 7.81 22.67
N LYS A 107 -18.50 8.43 22.03
CA LYS A 107 -19.76 7.74 21.72
C LYS A 107 -19.47 6.69 20.65
N LEU A 108 -19.09 5.50 21.10
CA LEU A 108 -19.01 4.35 20.24
C LEU A 108 -20.43 3.86 20.03
N GLU A 109 -21.05 4.29 18.93
CA GLU A 109 -22.07 3.46 18.31
C GLU A 109 -21.37 2.14 18.01
N GLN A 110 -21.62 1.13 18.85
CA GLN A 110 -21.28 -0.24 18.53
C GLN A 110 -22.08 -0.57 17.27
N GLN A 111 -21.50 -0.31 16.11
CA GLN A 111 -21.87 -1.08 14.94
C GLN A 111 -21.45 -2.50 15.30
N ALA A 112 -22.44 -3.30 15.73
CA ALA A 112 -22.26 -4.73 15.90
C ALA A 112 -21.55 -5.21 14.63
N GLU A 113 -20.33 -5.75 14.78
CA GLU A 113 -19.63 -6.40 13.69
C GLU A 113 -20.59 -7.48 13.19
N ARG A 114 -21.27 -7.24 12.06
CA ARG A 114 -22.14 -8.25 11.48
C ARG A 114 -21.26 -9.48 11.29
N PRO A 115 -21.63 -10.65 11.85
CA PRO A 115 -20.82 -11.84 11.74
C PRO A 115 -20.51 -12.08 10.26
N ARG A 116 -19.23 -12.22 9.93
CA ARG A 116 -18.82 -12.49 8.54
C ARG A 116 -19.47 -13.79 8.10
N SER A 117 -20.12 -13.78 6.93
CA SER A 117 -20.68 -14.99 6.37
C SER A 117 -19.54 -15.91 5.93
N ALA A 118 -19.47 -17.12 6.49
CA ALA A 118 -18.46 -18.11 6.12
C ALA A 118 -18.44 -18.39 4.60
N LYS A 119 -19.62 -18.35 3.95
CA LYS A 119 -19.74 -18.46 2.49
C LYS A 119 -19.12 -17.28 1.77
N ALA A 120 -19.39 -16.05 2.21
CA ALA A 120 -18.83 -14.84 1.58
C ALA A 120 -17.30 -14.78 1.73
N ASP A 121 -16.78 -15.24 2.87
CA ASP A 121 -15.32 -15.36 3.08
C ASP A 121 -14.73 -16.43 2.16
N ALA A 122 -15.38 -17.60 2.02
CA ALA A 122 -14.93 -18.64 1.08
C ALA A 122 -14.91 -18.16 -0.38
N ASP A 123 -15.95 -17.45 -0.83
CA ASP A 123 -16.02 -16.86 -2.16
C ASP A 123 -14.90 -15.81 -2.37
N THR A 124 -14.64 -15.00 -1.35
CA THR A 124 -13.56 -13.99 -1.36
C THR A 124 -12.19 -14.65 -1.43
N ILE A 125 -11.95 -15.71 -0.66
CA ILE A 125 -10.71 -16.49 -0.69
C ILE A 125 -10.53 -17.14 -2.07
N GLY A 126 -11.59 -17.73 -2.64
CA GLY A 126 -11.57 -18.31 -3.98
C GLY A 126 -11.19 -17.27 -5.03
N PHE A 127 -11.79 -16.08 -4.96
CA PHE A 127 -11.44 -14.97 -5.84
C PHE A 127 -9.98 -14.54 -5.68
N LEU A 128 -9.50 -14.30 -4.45
CA LEU A 128 -8.12 -13.89 -4.21
C LEU A 128 -7.11 -14.92 -4.74
N ARG A 129 -7.35 -16.21 -4.49
CA ARG A 129 -6.55 -17.31 -5.04
C ARG A 129 -6.52 -17.31 -6.56
N SER A 130 -7.66 -17.07 -7.22
CA SER A 130 -7.74 -17.05 -8.68
C SER A 130 -6.92 -15.94 -9.34
N ILE A 131 -6.59 -14.89 -8.59
CA ILE A 131 -5.77 -13.76 -9.06
C ILE A 131 -4.37 -13.75 -8.43
N THR A 132 -3.99 -14.74 -7.64
CA THR A 132 -2.63 -14.83 -7.07
C THR A 132 -1.64 -15.24 -8.15
N LEU A 133 -0.62 -14.42 -8.38
CA LEU A 133 0.50 -14.69 -9.29
C LEU A 133 1.67 -15.37 -8.60
N TYR A 134 1.85 -15.07 -7.31
CA TYR A 134 2.93 -15.59 -6.48
C TYR A 134 2.47 -15.61 -5.03
N GLU A 135 2.81 -16.66 -4.29
CA GLU A 135 2.56 -16.74 -2.85
C GLU A 135 3.60 -17.61 -2.16
N ASP A 136 4.12 -17.09 -1.04
CA ASP A 136 4.90 -17.84 -0.06
C ASP A 136 4.38 -17.54 1.37
N ASP A 137 5.14 -17.86 2.40
CA ASP A 137 4.75 -17.63 3.81
C ASP A 137 4.64 -16.13 4.19
N ASP A 138 5.42 -15.25 3.56
CA ASP A 138 5.58 -13.84 3.91
C ASP A 138 4.97 -12.87 2.88
N VAL A 139 4.86 -13.26 1.61
CA VAL A 139 4.48 -12.40 0.50
C VAL A 139 3.47 -13.07 -0.43
N MET A 140 2.51 -12.27 -0.88
CA MET A 140 1.58 -12.63 -1.95
C MET A 140 1.57 -11.52 -3.00
N VAL A 141 1.63 -11.86 -4.28
CA VAL A 141 1.50 -10.91 -5.39
C VAL A 141 0.23 -11.23 -6.15
N LEU A 142 -0.68 -10.26 -6.22
CA LEU A 142 -1.97 -10.38 -6.91
C LEU A 142 -1.89 -9.74 -8.30
N ASN A 143 -2.56 -10.35 -9.28
CA ASN A 143 -2.97 -9.72 -10.52
C ASN A 143 -4.27 -8.93 -10.28
N LYS A 144 -4.16 -7.72 -9.74
CA LYS A 144 -5.34 -6.90 -9.44
C LYS A 144 -6.07 -6.57 -10.75
N PRO A 145 -7.37 -6.91 -10.91
CA PRO A 145 -8.11 -6.51 -12.10
C PRO A 145 -8.37 -5.00 -12.13
N ALA A 146 -8.57 -4.45 -13.32
CA ALA A 146 -9.08 -3.08 -13.50
C ALA A 146 -10.48 -2.96 -12.87
N GLY A 147 -10.77 -1.80 -12.26
CA GLY A 147 -12.04 -1.51 -11.60
C GLY A 147 -12.09 -1.92 -10.12
N LEU A 148 -11.15 -2.73 -9.64
CA LEU A 148 -11.05 -3.11 -8.22
C LEU A 148 -10.15 -2.11 -7.46
N ALA A 149 -10.75 -1.40 -6.50
CA ALA A 149 -10.01 -0.48 -5.63
C ALA A 149 -9.11 -1.24 -4.64
N VAL A 150 -7.93 -0.69 -4.36
CA VAL A 150 -7.01 -1.26 -3.36
C VAL A 150 -7.48 -0.98 -1.94
N GLN A 151 -7.88 0.26 -1.66
CA GLN A 151 -8.40 0.71 -0.36
C GLN A 151 -9.79 1.34 -0.53
N GLY A 152 -10.55 1.34 0.57
CA GLY A 152 -11.87 1.99 0.63
C GLY A 152 -11.78 3.51 0.56
N GLY A 153 -12.95 4.12 0.39
CA GLY A 153 -13.17 5.57 0.31
C GLY A 153 -14.67 5.85 0.32
N SER A 154 -15.07 7.12 0.16
CA SER A 154 -16.49 7.49 0.09
C SER A 154 -17.23 6.64 -0.95
N GLY A 155 -18.19 5.84 -0.50
CA GLY A 155 -18.99 4.96 -1.37
C GLY A 155 -18.32 3.66 -1.85
N THR A 156 -17.04 3.39 -1.53
CA THR A 156 -16.34 2.17 -1.99
C THR A 156 -16.33 1.10 -0.91
N THR A 157 -17.23 0.12 -1.02
CA THR A 157 -17.41 -0.96 -0.02
C THR A 157 -16.72 -2.27 -0.40
N LYS A 158 -16.36 -2.46 -1.68
CA LYS A 158 -15.63 -3.62 -2.21
C LYS A 158 -14.23 -3.18 -2.65
N HIS A 159 -13.20 -3.60 -1.91
CA HIS A 159 -11.81 -3.26 -2.17
C HIS A 159 -10.86 -4.33 -1.61
N VAL A 160 -9.64 -4.39 -2.13
CA VAL A 160 -8.65 -5.43 -1.78
C VAL A 160 -8.40 -5.47 -0.27
N ASP A 161 -8.19 -4.33 0.39
CA ASP A 161 -7.91 -4.30 1.84
C ASP A 161 -8.99 -5.00 2.68
N LYS A 162 -10.27 -4.86 2.32
CA LYS A 162 -11.37 -5.55 3.00
C LYS A 162 -11.41 -7.02 2.64
N MET A 163 -11.11 -7.38 1.39
CA MET A 163 -11.04 -8.78 0.97
C MET A 163 -9.94 -9.55 1.74
N LEU A 164 -8.82 -8.90 2.07
CA LEU A 164 -7.74 -9.51 2.86
C LEU A 164 -8.18 -9.88 4.28
N GLU A 165 -9.30 -9.34 4.78
CA GLU A 165 -9.86 -9.77 6.06
C GLU A 165 -10.28 -11.23 6.07
N ALA A 166 -10.70 -11.77 4.92
CA ALA A 166 -11.04 -13.20 4.77
C ALA A 166 -9.79 -14.11 4.89
N LEU A 167 -8.58 -13.55 4.76
CA LEU A 167 -7.31 -14.25 4.92
C LEU A 167 -6.69 -14.07 6.32
N THR A 168 -7.47 -13.61 7.31
CA THR A 168 -6.97 -13.45 8.67
C THR A 168 -6.67 -14.82 9.27
N GLY A 169 -5.41 -15.02 9.70
CA GLY A 169 -4.96 -16.26 10.33
C GLY A 169 -5.63 -16.53 11.68
N LYS A 170 -5.49 -17.76 12.18
CA LYS A 170 -5.98 -18.17 13.51
C LYS A 170 -5.36 -17.35 14.65
N ASP A 171 -4.14 -16.85 14.43
CA ASP A 171 -3.42 -15.94 15.31
C ASP A 171 -3.91 -14.48 15.24
N GLY A 172 -4.94 -14.21 14.43
CA GLY A 172 -5.51 -12.88 14.22
C GLY A 172 -4.66 -11.97 13.32
N GLN A 173 -3.61 -12.50 12.68
CA GLN A 173 -2.80 -11.73 11.73
C GLN A 173 -3.49 -11.67 10.36
N LYS A 174 -3.77 -10.45 9.92
CA LYS A 174 -4.32 -10.13 8.61
C LYS A 174 -3.19 -9.71 7.66
N PRO A 175 -3.18 -10.19 6.40
CA PRO A 175 -2.29 -9.66 5.37
C PRO A 175 -2.48 -8.16 5.13
N ARG A 176 -1.40 -7.44 4.84
CA ARG A 176 -1.35 -5.97 4.80
C ARG A 176 -0.90 -5.46 3.45
N LEU A 177 -1.47 -4.33 3.06
CA LEU A 177 -1.02 -3.55 1.92
C LEU A 177 0.32 -2.88 2.24
N VAL A 178 1.26 -2.93 1.28
CA VAL A 178 2.56 -2.26 1.38
C VAL A 178 2.76 -1.20 0.29
N HIS A 179 1.90 -1.22 -0.73
CA HIS A 179 1.78 -0.18 -1.75
C HIS A 179 0.35 -0.16 -2.29
N ARG A 180 0.06 0.74 -3.26
CA ARG A 180 -1.25 0.90 -3.86
C ARG A 180 -1.17 1.08 -5.37
N LEU A 181 -2.24 0.65 -6.03
CA LEU A 181 -2.56 0.95 -7.42
C LEU A 181 -3.87 1.74 -7.45
N ASP A 182 -4.07 2.53 -8.50
CA ASP A 182 -5.35 3.17 -8.75
C ASP A 182 -6.43 2.11 -9.04
N LYS A 183 -7.71 2.48 -8.86
CA LYS A 183 -8.85 1.58 -9.05
C LYS A 183 -8.82 0.89 -10.41
N ASP A 184 -8.60 1.67 -11.47
CA ASP A 184 -8.68 1.19 -12.85
C ASP A 184 -7.35 0.66 -13.39
N THR A 185 -6.24 0.87 -12.69
CA THR A 185 -4.94 0.28 -13.04
C THR A 185 -4.92 -1.20 -12.71
N ALA A 186 -4.66 -2.06 -13.69
CA ALA A 186 -4.52 -3.50 -13.47
C ALA A 186 -3.06 -3.89 -13.11
N GLY A 187 -2.84 -5.10 -12.60
CA GLY A 187 -1.51 -5.72 -12.52
C GLY A 187 -1.00 -6.02 -11.12
N CYS A 188 0.33 -6.14 -10.99
CA CYS A 188 1.02 -6.62 -9.79
C CYS A 188 0.75 -5.75 -8.56
N LEU A 189 0.06 -6.32 -7.57
CA LEU A 189 -0.13 -5.74 -6.24
C LEU A 189 0.50 -6.65 -5.18
N VAL A 190 1.43 -6.12 -4.40
CA VAL A 190 2.19 -6.88 -3.40
C VAL A 190 1.51 -6.73 -2.05
N ILE A 191 1.29 -7.86 -1.40
CA ILE A 191 0.66 -8.02 -0.10
C ILE A 191 1.64 -8.70 0.83
N ALA A 192 1.82 -8.16 2.04
CA ALA A 192 2.59 -8.79 3.09
C ALA A 192 1.69 -9.69 3.93
N LYS A 193 2.03 -10.96 4.10
CA LYS A 193 1.25 -11.92 4.92
C LYS A 193 1.58 -11.84 6.42
N SER A 194 2.75 -11.30 6.78
CA SER A 194 3.19 -11.13 8.16
C SER A 194 3.48 -9.66 8.52
N ARG A 195 3.45 -9.30 9.81
CA ARG A 195 3.84 -7.95 10.28
C ARG A 195 5.29 -7.63 9.95
N PHE A 196 6.18 -8.61 10.08
CA PHE A 196 7.58 -8.49 9.71
C PHE A 196 7.73 -8.15 8.23
N ALA A 197 7.10 -8.94 7.35
CA ALA A 197 7.12 -8.70 5.92
C ALA A 197 6.57 -7.31 5.56
N ALA A 198 5.49 -6.88 6.23
CA ALA A 198 4.89 -5.56 5.99
C ALA A 198 5.87 -4.42 6.31
N ALA A 199 6.58 -4.49 7.45
CA ALA A 199 7.56 -3.49 7.84
C ALA A 199 8.75 -3.44 6.87
N THR A 200 9.30 -4.61 6.50
CA THR A 200 10.44 -4.72 5.58
C THR A 200 10.07 -4.24 4.19
N LEU A 201 8.95 -4.70 3.62
CA LEU A 201 8.50 -4.29 2.29
C LEU A 201 8.15 -2.80 2.25
N ALA A 202 7.52 -2.25 3.30
CA ALA A 202 7.28 -0.80 3.39
C ALA A 202 8.59 0.01 3.35
N LYS A 203 9.67 -0.50 3.97
CA LYS A 203 11.01 0.09 3.83
C LYS A 203 11.50 -0.04 2.39
N THR A 204 11.38 -1.19 1.76
CA THR A 204 11.76 -1.42 0.35
C THR A 204 11.09 -0.40 -0.59
N PHE A 205 9.77 -0.20 -0.48
CA PHE A 205 9.05 0.79 -1.29
C PHE A 205 9.49 2.23 -1.00
N ARG A 206 9.71 2.59 0.28
CA ARG A 206 10.20 3.94 0.64
C ARG A 206 11.61 4.21 0.12
N SER A 207 12.49 3.22 0.21
CA SER A 207 13.88 3.29 -0.28
C SER A 207 14.01 3.16 -1.79
N ARG A 208 12.90 2.96 -2.53
CA ARG A 208 12.87 2.78 -3.99
C ARG A 208 13.60 1.53 -4.51
N ALA A 209 14.04 0.64 -3.63
CA ALA A 209 14.65 -0.65 -3.98
C ALA A 209 13.70 -1.60 -4.74
N ALA A 210 12.38 -1.34 -4.71
CA ALA A 210 11.41 -2.07 -5.54
C ALA A 210 11.38 -1.50 -6.97
N ARG A 211 11.85 -2.28 -7.94
CA ARG A 211 11.75 -1.95 -9.37
C ARG A 211 10.35 -2.28 -9.85
N LYS A 212 9.68 -1.29 -10.43
CA LYS A 212 8.31 -1.43 -10.95
C LYS A 212 8.33 -1.06 -12.42
N VAL A 213 7.74 -1.91 -13.25
CA VAL A 213 7.56 -1.68 -14.67
C VAL A 213 6.07 -1.63 -14.96
N TYR A 214 5.66 -0.62 -15.71
CA TYR A 214 4.30 -0.43 -16.16
C TYR A 214 4.26 -0.38 -17.68
N TRP A 215 3.22 -0.94 -18.27
CA TRP A 215 2.94 -0.78 -19.68
C TRP A 215 1.73 0.12 -19.87
N ALA A 216 1.81 1.01 -20.85
CA ALA A 216 0.71 1.87 -21.23
C ALA A 216 0.55 1.93 -22.75
N LEU A 217 -0.70 2.02 -23.21
CA LEU A 217 -1.00 2.44 -24.57
C LEU A 217 -1.33 3.92 -24.55
N VAL A 218 -0.59 4.74 -25.29
CA VAL A 218 -0.76 6.20 -25.33
C VAL A 218 -1.16 6.68 -26.71
N ALA A 219 -1.82 7.84 -26.76
CA ALA A 219 -2.10 8.54 -28.00
C ALA A 219 -0.85 9.26 -28.54
N GLY A 220 -0.64 9.15 -29.85
CA GLY A 220 0.54 9.63 -30.55
C GLY A 220 1.80 8.82 -30.25
N VAL A 221 2.92 9.29 -30.79
CA VAL A 221 4.25 8.68 -30.61
C VAL A 221 5.21 9.73 -30.06
N PRO A 222 5.83 9.51 -28.88
CA PRO A 222 6.88 10.38 -28.37
C PRO A 222 8.04 10.50 -29.37
N ARG A 223 8.47 11.73 -29.66
CA ARG A 223 9.64 11.98 -30.54
C ARG A 223 10.91 11.38 -29.96
N VAL A 224 11.08 11.48 -28.65
CA VAL A 224 12.19 10.88 -27.91
C VAL A 224 11.79 9.46 -27.52
N ARG A 225 12.50 8.45 -28.05
CA ARG A 225 12.14 7.04 -27.84
C ARG A 225 12.40 6.54 -26.42
N GLN A 226 13.37 7.11 -25.71
CA GLN A 226 13.66 6.80 -24.31
C GLN A 226 13.97 8.09 -23.57
N GLY A 227 13.30 8.33 -22.46
CA GLY A 227 13.41 9.62 -21.77
C GLY A 227 13.10 9.55 -20.28
N ARG A 228 13.39 10.67 -19.62
CA ARG A 228 13.13 10.90 -18.20
C ARG A 228 12.18 12.06 -18.05
N ILE A 229 11.05 11.82 -17.39
CA ILE A 229 10.07 12.84 -17.04
C ILE A 229 10.26 13.16 -15.56
N SER A 230 10.78 14.36 -15.28
CA SER A 230 11.04 14.85 -13.92
C SER A 230 10.35 16.19 -13.75
N THR A 231 9.29 16.19 -12.97
CA THR A 231 8.48 17.39 -12.70
C THR A 231 7.97 17.37 -11.27
N TYR A 232 7.24 18.40 -10.85
CA TYR A 232 6.52 18.42 -9.59
C TYR A 232 5.03 18.19 -9.88
N LEU A 233 4.37 17.46 -8.97
CA LEU A 233 2.94 17.20 -9.03
C LEU A 233 2.27 17.74 -7.77
N ALA A 234 1.24 18.55 -7.94
CA ALA A 234 0.37 19.01 -6.86
C ALA A 234 -1.05 18.47 -7.07
N ARG A 235 -1.81 18.39 -5.98
CA ARG A 235 -3.21 17.98 -6.03
C ARG A 235 -4.04 19.16 -6.53
N GLU A 236 -4.88 18.91 -7.51
CA GLU A 236 -5.86 19.86 -8.03
C GLU A 236 -7.26 19.31 -7.75
N GLU A 237 -8.10 20.15 -7.17
CA GLU A 237 -9.53 19.84 -7.00
C GLU A 237 -10.24 20.19 -8.31
N ALA A 238 -10.79 19.18 -9.00
CA ALA A 238 -11.64 19.43 -10.15
C ALA A 238 -13.02 19.93 -9.69
N TYR A 239 -13.71 20.66 -10.57
CA TYR A 239 -15.02 21.27 -10.31
C TYR A 239 -16.11 20.27 -9.87
N ASP A 240 -15.95 18.98 -10.17
CA ASP A 240 -16.87 17.89 -9.81
C ASP A 240 -16.51 17.19 -8.49
N GLY A 241 -15.50 17.70 -7.77
CA GLY A 241 -14.98 17.08 -6.55
C GLY A 241 -14.05 15.89 -6.80
N ASP A 242 -13.76 15.56 -8.07
CA ASP A 242 -12.79 14.53 -8.40
C ASP A 242 -11.36 15.08 -8.24
N GLN A 243 -10.47 14.21 -7.75
CA GLN A 243 -9.10 14.60 -7.42
C GLN A 243 -8.18 14.13 -8.52
N ARG A 244 -7.44 15.09 -9.08
CA ARG A 244 -6.36 14.83 -10.03
C ARG A 244 -5.04 15.42 -9.50
N MET A 245 -3.94 14.82 -9.91
CA MET A 245 -2.63 15.46 -9.83
C MET A 245 -2.38 16.24 -11.11
N ALA A 246 -1.93 17.47 -11.00
CA ALA A 246 -1.48 18.30 -12.11
C ALA A 246 0.00 18.65 -11.96
N VAL A 247 0.62 19.05 -13.07
CA VAL A 247 1.99 19.54 -13.05
C VAL A 247 2.03 20.86 -12.31
N ALA A 248 2.97 20.96 -11.38
CA ALA A 248 3.18 22.08 -10.48
C ALA A 248 4.60 22.63 -10.64
N GLN A 249 4.83 23.85 -10.19
CA GLN A 249 6.17 24.41 -10.10
C GLN A 249 6.86 24.01 -8.81
N HIS A 250 8.20 24.07 -8.82
CA HIS A 250 8.96 23.86 -7.59
C HIS A 250 8.65 24.97 -6.58
N GLY A 251 8.31 24.59 -5.35
CA GLY A 251 8.00 25.53 -4.27
C GLY A 251 6.51 25.91 -4.15
N GLU A 252 5.66 25.47 -5.08
CA GLU A 252 4.20 25.60 -4.92
C GLU A 252 3.70 24.73 -3.75
N ASP A 253 2.63 25.18 -3.11
CA ASP A 253 2.04 24.44 -1.99
C ASP A 253 1.55 23.06 -2.44
N GLY A 254 1.90 22.02 -1.67
CA GLY A 254 1.60 20.63 -2.00
C GLY A 254 2.37 20.05 -3.20
N ALA A 255 3.29 20.78 -3.82
CA ALA A 255 4.09 20.30 -4.95
C ALA A 255 5.09 19.22 -4.51
N MET A 256 4.95 18.02 -5.08
CA MET A 256 5.82 16.89 -4.79
C MET A 256 6.62 16.50 -6.02
N HIS A 257 7.94 16.38 -5.88
CA HIS A 257 8.79 15.88 -6.96
C HIS A 257 8.39 14.47 -7.37
N ALA A 258 8.31 14.27 -8.69
CA ALA A 258 7.91 13.04 -9.34
C ALA A 258 8.83 12.74 -10.54
N VAL A 259 9.33 11.50 -10.60
CA VAL A 259 10.26 11.04 -11.65
C VAL A 259 9.79 9.71 -12.22
N THR A 260 9.73 9.65 -13.55
CA THR A 260 9.38 8.46 -14.34
C THR A 260 10.31 8.37 -15.54
N TYR A 261 10.97 7.22 -15.71
CA TYR A 261 11.59 6.87 -16.99
C TYR A 261 10.57 6.22 -17.91
N TYR A 262 10.70 6.44 -19.21
CA TYR A 262 9.87 5.79 -20.22
C TYR A 262 10.71 5.34 -21.41
N ALA A 263 10.22 4.30 -22.08
CA ALA A 263 10.73 3.82 -23.35
C ALA A 263 9.55 3.46 -24.27
N VAL A 264 9.64 3.85 -25.53
CA VAL A 264 8.72 3.39 -26.59
C VAL A 264 9.13 1.97 -26.95
N VAL A 265 8.22 1.02 -26.74
CA VAL A 265 8.44 -0.40 -27.07
C VAL A 265 8.05 -0.63 -28.53
N GLU A 266 6.84 -0.25 -28.88
CA GLU A 266 6.29 -0.44 -30.23
C GLU A 266 5.28 0.67 -30.56
N THR A 267 5.02 0.88 -31.85
CA THR A 267 4.14 1.94 -32.35
C THR A 267 3.19 1.40 -33.39
N ALA A 268 1.93 1.84 -33.36
CA ALA A 268 0.98 1.63 -34.44
C ALA A 268 0.85 2.93 -35.25
N ALA A 269 1.58 2.96 -36.36
CA ALA A 269 1.79 4.16 -37.18
C ALA A 269 2.22 5.37 -36.32
N GLN A 270 1.65 6.55 -36.58
CA GLN A 270 1.88 7.75 -35.76
C GLN A 270 0.74 8.03 -34.77
N LYS A 271 -0.21 7.08 -34.63
CA LYS A 271 -1.41 7.28 -33.82
C LYS A 271 -1.29 6.72 -32.42
N LEU A 272 -0.57 5.62 -32.22
CA LEU A 272 -0.48 4.99 -30.91
C LEU A 272 0.94 4.52 -30.64
N ALA A 273 1.34 4.57 -29.37
CA ALA A 273 2.57 3.96 -28.89
C ALA A 273 2.30 3.11 -27.65
N TRP A 274 2.97 1.97 -27.58
CA TRP A 274 3.13 1.23 -26.34
C TRP A 274 4.37 1.76 -25.63
N LEU A 275 4.15 2.34 -24.45
CA LEU A 275 5.22 2.77 -23.56
C LEU A 275 5.45 1.74 -22.45
N SER A 276 6.72 1.46 -22.19
CA SER A 276 7.17 0.90 -20.94
C SER A 276 7.65 2.01 -20.01
N LEU A 277 7.24 1.96 -18.75
CA LEU A 277 7.36 3.04 -17.77
C LEU A 277 7.97 2.51 -16.48
N LYS A 278 9.02 3.17 -15.98
CA LYS A 278 9.66 2.87 -14.68
C LYS A 278 9.54 4.10 -13.77
N PRO A 279 8.53 4.15 -12.88
CA PRO A 279 8.38 5.23 -11.91
C PRO A 279 9.38 5.07 -10.76
N VAL A 280 10.25 6.06 -10.58
CA VAL A 280 11.19 6.15 -9.45
C VAL A 280 10.43 6.54 -8.18
N THR A 281 9.58 7.56 -8.29
CA THR A 281 8.65 7.98 -7.22
C THR A 281 7.29 7.28 -7.35
N GLY A 282 6.41 7.43 -6.34
CA GLY A 282 5.08 6.79 -6.33
C GLY A 282 3.96 7.76 -5.97
N ARG A 283 3.83 8.88 -6.69
CA ARG A 283 2.75 9.85 -6.46
C ARG A 283 1.42 9.34 -7.04
N THR A 284 0.30 9.80 -6.47
CA THR A 284 -1.04 9.49 -7.00
C THR A 284 -1.11 9.86 -8.48
N HIS A 285 -1.68 8.99 -9.32
CA HIS A 285 -1.82 9.23 -10.77
C HIS A 285 -0.52 9.61 -11.51
N GLN A 286 0.67 9.38 -10.96
CA GLN A 286 1.93 9.93 -11.50
C GLN A 286 2.14 9.61 -12.98
N LEU A 287 1.99 8.34 -13.37
CA LEU A 287 2.19 7.92 -14.75
C LEU A 287 1.17 8.56 -15.72
N ARG A 288 -0.08 8.70 -15.26
CA ARG A 288 -1.18 9.30 -16.03
C ARG A 288 -0.96 10.79 -16.25
N ALA A 289 -0.56 11.51 -15.20
CA ALA A 289 -0.19 12.91 -15.28
C ALA A 289 1.07 13.12 -16.14
N HIS A 290 2.11 12.30 -15.97
CA HIS A 290 3.37 12.43 -16.71
C HIS A 290 3.20 12.19 -18.21
N THR A 291 2.50 11.12 -18.60
CA THR A 291 2.25 10.78 -20.01
C THR A 291 1.43 11.87 -20.70
N THR A 292 0.43 12.43 -19.99
CA THR A 292 -0.33 13.59 -20.47
C THR A 292 0.52 14.85 -20.57
N HIS A 293 1.39 15.10 -19.59
CA HIS A 293 2.29 16.25 -19.58
C HIS A 293 3.24 16.27 -20.79
N ILE A 294 3.73 15.11 -21.22
CA ILE A 294 4.55 15.00 -22.44
C ILE A 294 3.72 14.98 -23.73
N GLY A 295 2.41 15.21 -23.67
CA GLY A 295 1.51 15.27 -24.82
C GLY A 295 0.97 13.92 -25.32
N HIS A 296 1.16 12.85 -24.53
CA HIS A 296 0.81 11.48 -24.91
C HIS A 296 -0.07 10.81 -23.84
N PRO A 297 -1.32 11.26 -23.64
CA PRO A 297 -2.20 10.71 -22.61
C PRO A 297 -2.51 9.23 -22.87
N ILE A 298 -2.75 8.49 -21.78
CA ILE A 298 -3.05 7.05 -21.81
C ILE A 298 -4.45 6.82 -22.37
N VAL A 299 -4.56 5.93 -23.35
CA VAL A 299 -5.83 5.55 -23.97
C VAL A 299 -6.84 5.05 -22.93
N GLY A 300 -8.05 5.60 -22.99
CA GLY A 300 -9.15 5.27 -22.10
C GLY A 300 -8.98 5.77 -20.66
N ASP A 301 -8.08 6.74 -20.43
CA ASP A 301 -8.00 7.45 -19.16
C ASP A 301 -9.13 8.49 -19.04
N PRO A 302 -10.13 8.29 -18.15
CA PRO A 302 -11.27 9.19 -18.07
C PRO A 302 -10.94 10.56 -17.48
N LYS A 303 -9.78 10.72 -16.82
CA LYS A 303 -9.42 11.96 -16.12
C LYS A 303 -8.40 12.81 -16.86
N TYR A 304 -7.47 12.15 -17.55
CA TYR A 304 -6.32 12.81 -18.14
C TYR A 304 -6.34 12.84 -19.66
N PHE A 305 -7.18 12.05 -20.31
CA PHE A 305 -7.26 12.07 -21.76
C PHE A 305 -7.94 13.36 -22.23
N ASN A 306 -7.17 14.20 -22.96
CA ASN A 306 -7.55 15.58 -23.25
C ASN A 306 -7.35 16.00 -24.72
N ILE A 307 -7.20 15.04 -25.64
CA ILE A 307 -7.03 15.35 -27.07
C ILE A 307 -8.41 15.61 -27.70
N LEU A 308 -8.61 16.83 -28.19
CA LEU A 308 -9.82 17.23 -28.90
C LEU A 308 -9.94 16.52 -30.25
N ASN A 309 -11.18 16.17 -30.63
CA ASN A 309 -11.50 15.45 -31.86
C ASN A 309 -10.71 14.14 -32.04
N TRP A 310 -10.32 13.52 -30.93
CA TRP A 310 -9.65 12.23 -30.95
C TRP A 310 -10.66 11.12 -31.21
N GLU A 311 -10.45 10.38 -32.29
CA GLU A 311 -11.20 9.16 -32.58
C GLU A 311 -10.41 7.95 -32.10
N LEU A 312 -10.98 7.22 -31.14
CA LEU A 312 -10.43 5.96 -30.71
C LEU A 312 -10.51 4.96 -31.88
N PRO A 313 -9.40 4.34 -32.30
CA PRO A 313 -9.44 3.34 -33.35
C PRO A 313 -10.46 2.24 -33.03
N GLY A 314 -11.29 1.90 -34.03
CA GLY A 314 -12.35 0.90 -33.85
C GLY A 314 -11.81 -0.43 -33.32
N GLY A 315 -12.53 -1.03 -32.38
CA GLY A 315 -12.14 -2.29 -31.74
C GLY A 315 -11.31 -2.14 -30.45
N ILE A 316 -10.79 -0.95 -30.14
CA ILE A 316 -10.17 -0.66 -28.84
C ILE A 316 -11.26 -0.29 -27.82
N GLN A 317 -11.24 -0.90 -26.63
CA GLN A 317 -12.20 -0.57 -25.57
C GLN A 317 -11.83 0.75 -24.88
N ASN A 318 -12.83 1.59 -24.57
CA ASN A 318 -12.61 2.81 -23.79
C ASN A 318 -12.44 2.53 -22.29
N LYS A 319 -11.32 1.90 -21.92
CA LYS A 319 -10.89 1.59 -20.55
C LYS A 319 -9.42 1.98 -20.38
N LEU A 320 -8.99 2.27 -19.15
CA LEU A 320 -7.61 2.68 -18.89
C LEU A 320 -6.60 1.62 -19.36
N HIS A 321 -5.79 1.95 -20.36
CA HIS A 321 -4.70 1.10 -20.86
C HIS A 321 -3.42 1.30 -20.06
N LEU A 322 -3.47 1.00 -18.75
CA LEU A 322 -2.32 1.04 -17.86
C LEU A 322 -2.24 -0.25 -17.04
N LEU A 323 -1.09 -0.91 -17.13
CA LEU A 323 -0.80 -2.18 -16.45
C LEU A 323 0.46 -2.03 -15.58
N ALA A 324 0.35 -2.36 -14.30
CA ALA A 324 1.50 -2.66 -13.45
C ALA A 324 2.08 -4.02 -13.84
N ARG A 325 2.91 -4.04 -14.89
CA ARG A 325 3.35 -5.24 -15.60
C ARG A 325 4.25 -6.13 -14.76
N ARG A 326 5.32 -5.59 -14.17
CA ARG A 326 6.34 -6.38 -13.47
C ARG A 326 6.78 -5.69 -12.21
N ILE A 327 7.00 -6.47 -11.16
CA ILE A 327 7.57 -5.99 -9.91
C ILE A 327 8.73 -6.88 -9.49
N VAL A 328 9.85 -6.25 -9.18
CA VAL A 328 11.08 -6.90 -8.72
C VAL A 328 11.48 -6.28 -7.39
N LEU A 329 11.60 -7.09 -6.34
CA LEU A 329 11.95 -6.62 -5.00
C LEU A 329 12.70 -7.68 -4.19
N PRO A 330 13.59 -7.29 -3.26
CA PRO A 330 14.23 -8.24 -2.35
C PRO A 330 13.18 -8.89 -1.45
N HIS A 331 13.25 -10.22 -1.30
CA HIS A 331 12.38 -10.97 -0.40
C HIS A 331 12.58 -10.48 1.04
N PRO A 332 11.52 -10.26 1.85
CA PRO A 332 11.64 -9.66 3.19
C PRO A 332 12.50 -10.47 4.17
N ARG A 333 12.62 -11.79 3.97
CA ARG A 333 13.51 -12.70 4.72
C ARG A 333 14.92 -12.87 4.13
N GLY A 334 15.27 -12.18 3.04
CA GLY A 334 16.54 -12.37 2.36
C GLY A 334 16.65 -13.66 1.55
N LYS A 335 15.54 -14.33 1.21
CA LYS A 335 15.48 -15.54 0.36
C LYS A 335 15.70 -15.22 -1.14
N GLY A 336 16.55 -14.24 -1.46
CA GLY A 336 16.75 -13.74 -2.82
C GLY A 336 15.74 -12.67 -3.24
N THR A 337 15.36 -12.68 -4.52
CA THR A 337 14.55 -11.65 -5.16
C THR A 337 13.20 -12.23 -5.61
N ILE A 338 12.13 -11.50 -5.32
CA ILE A 338 10.80 -11.76 -5.87
C ILE A 338 10.70 -11.01 -7.20
N ASP A 339 10.41 -11.73 -8.28
CA ASP A 339 10.25 -11.20 -9.63
C ASP A 339 8.99 -11.76 -10.27
N VAL A 340 7.97 -10.92 -10.38
CA VAL A 340 6.62 -11.34 -10.78
C VAL A 340 6.07 -10.42 -11.83
N SER A 341 5.49 -11.00 -12.89
CA SER A 341 4.87 -10.27 -13.98
C SER A 341 3.38 -10.64 -14.16
N ALA A 342 2.52 -9.64 -14.28
CA ALA A 342 1.10 -9.77 -14.51
C ALA A 342 0.79 -9.80 -16.01
N PRO A 343 -0.07 -10.72 -16.50
CA PRO A 343 -0.45 -10.74 -17.91
C PRO A 343 -1.27 -9.50 -18.30
N LEU A 344 -1.35 -9.21 -19.60
CA LEU A 344 -2.24 -8.17 -20.13
C LEU A 344 -3.69 -8.41 -19.67
N PRO A 345 -4.38 -7.40 -19.11
CA PRO A 345 -5.80 -7.51 -18.80
C PRO A 345 -6.62 -7.62 -20.09
N PRO A 346 -7.86 -8.17 -20.04
CA PRO A 346 -8.62 -8.51 -21.24
C PRO A 346 -8.76 -7.38 -22.27
N HIS A 347 -9.01 -6.15 -21.82
CA HIS A 347 -9.18 -5.00 -22.72
C HIS A 347 -7.86 -4.58 -23.39
N MET A 348 -6.72 -4.68 -22.69
CA MET A 348 -5.42 -4.40 -23.30
C MET A 348 -4.97 -5.54 -24.22
N ARG A 349 -5.23 -6.80 -23.86
CA ARG A 349 -4.91 -7.94 -24.73
C ARG A 349 -5.63 -7.83 -26.08
N GLN A 350 -6.92 -7.45 -26.05
CA GLN A 350 -7.66 -7.20 -27.29
C GLN A 350 -6.98 -6.11 -28.14
N SER A 351 -6.57 -5.00 -27.52
CA SER A 351 -5.87 -3.92 -28.22
C SER A 351 -4.52 -4.37 -28.78
N TRP A 352 -3.72 -5.14 -28.02
CA TRP A 352 -2.45 -5.68 -28.50
C TRP A 352 -2.65 -6.58 -29.72
N ASN A 353 -3.61 -7.50 -29.65
CA ASN A 353 -3.94 -8.39 -30.77
C ASN A 353 -4.40 -7.60 -32.02
N LEU A 354 -5.22 -6.57 -31.82
CA LEU A 354 -5.71 -5.72 -32.92
C LEU A 354 -4.58 -4.92 -33.58
N LEU A 355 -3.63 -4.42 -32.78
CA LEU A 355 -2.51 -3.62 -33.25
C LEU A 355 -1.34 -4.48 -33.77
N GLY A 356 -1.38 -5.80 -33.56
CA GLY A 356 -0.31 -6.72 -33.93
C GLY A 356 0.92 -6.64 -33.03
N PHE A 357 0.79 -6.09 -31.82
CA PHE A 357 1.89 -6.00 -30.86
C PHE A 357 2.19 -7.36 -30.23
N ASP A 358 3.47 -7.70 -30.15
CA ASP A 358 3.96 -8.90 -29.47
C ASP A 358 4.33 -8.55 -28.02
N ASP A 359 3.76 -9.25 -27.03
CA ASP A 359 4.03 -9.03 -25.60
C ASP A 359 5.18 -9.90 -25.04
N ALA A 360 5.87 -10.66 -25.90
CA ALA A 360 7.04 -11.46 -25.58
C ALA A 360 8.44 -10.79 -25.66
N PRO A 361 8.69 -9.68 -26.38
CA PRO A 361 10.05 -9.18 -26.59
C PRO A 361 10.66 -8.53 -25.34
N TYR A 362 11.97 -8.30 -25.44
CA TYR A 362 12.76 -7.54 -24.49
C TYR A 362 12.10 -6.20 -24.13
N ASP A 363 12.00 -5.91 -22.84
CA ASP A 363 11.48 -4.64 -22.35
C ASP A 363 12.63 -3.63 -22.17
N PRO A 364 12.76 -2.61 -23.04
CA PRO A 364 13.89 -1.68 -23.02
C PRO A 364 13.99 -0.86 -21.73
N ILE A 365 12.91 -0.78 -20.93
CA ILE A 365 12.96 -0.06 -19.66
C ILE A 365 13.83 -0.77 -18.61
N VAL A 366 14.17 -2.04 -18.82
CA VAL A 366 14.98 -2.83 -17.89
C VAL A 366 16.41 -2.27 -17.80
N GLU A 367 16.90 -1.63 -18.85
CA GLU A 367 18.18 -0.90 -18.91
C GLU A 367 18.14 0.52 -18.33
N ALA A 368 16.95 1.04 -17.97
CA ALA A 368 16.86 2.39 -17.44
C ALA A 368 17.62 2.51 -16.11
N PRO A 369 18.31 3.65 -15.85
CA PRO A 369 19.11 3.85 -14.64
C PRO A 369 18.35 3.58 -13.34
N ASP A 370 19.05 3.07 -12.33
CA ASP A 370 18.57 3.05 -10.97
C ASP A 370 18.90 4.40 -10.31
N GLU A 371 17.91 5.02 -9.65
CA GLU A 371 18.01 6.32 -8.95
C GLU A 371 17.82 6.16 -7.44
#